data_AF-T0MJP2-F1
#
_entry.id   AF-T0MJP2-F1
#
_cell.length_a   1.000
_cell.length_b   1.000
_cell.length_c   1.000
_cell.angle_alpha   90.00
_cell.angle_beta   90.00
_cell.angle_gamma   90.00
#
_symmetry.space_group_name_H-M   'P 1'
#
loop_
_entity.id
_entity.type
_entity.pdbx_description
1 polymer ?
#
loop_
_entity_poly.entity_id
_entity_poly.type
_entity_poly.pdbx_seq_one_letter_code
_entity_poly.pdbx_strand_id
1 'polypeptide(L)'
;MSLTIAQKIKVYKHFSEKGALLIFDKQHESNKILNINNKKLRSFIQSLKDRGYVKEYYVWQQAYILATNSGMEFFDEETRIPDKLDEGIKIEEMHLKAE
;
A
#
# COMPACT_ATOMS: atom_id res chain seq x y z
N MET A 1 8.30 13.05 -12.09
CA MET A 1 8.12 13.48 -10.68
C MET A 1 7.69 12.27 -9.86
N SER A 2 8.48 11.91 -8.85
CA SER A 2 8.22 10.78 -7.97
C SER A 2 7.21 11.13 -6.86
N LEU A 3 6.56 10.11 -6.30
CA LEU A 3 5.83 10.22 -5.03
C LEU A 3 6.82 10.39 -3.88
N THR A 4 6.42 11.11 -2.83
CA THR A 4 7.19 11.17 -1.57
C THR A 4 7.15 9.82 -0.85
N ILE A 5 8.10 9.58 0.05
CA ILE A 5 8.17 8.32 0.81
C ILE A 5 6.87 8.11 1.62
N ALA A 6 6.39 9.15 2.31
CA ALA A 6 5.14 9.10 3.07
C ALA A 6 3.93 8.75 2.20
N GLN A 7 3.88 9.25 0.96
CA GLN A 7 2.80 8.92 0.03
C GLN A 7 2.86 7.46 -0.44
N LYS A 8 4.06 6.91 -0.66
CA LYS A 8 4.23 5.50 -1.02
C LYS A 8 3.76 4.58 0.10
N ILE A 9 4.17 4.85 1.34
CA ILE A 9 3.72 4.09 2.52
C ILE A 9 2.19 4.12 2.63
N LYS A 10 1.57 5.28 2.41
CA LYS A 10 0.10 5.40 2.42
C LYS A 10 -0.57 4.52 1.35
N VAL A 11 0.04 4.41 0.16
CA VAL A 11 -0.44 3.53 -0.91
C VAL A 11 -0.31 2.06 -0.49
N TYR A 12 0.85 1.64 0.04
CA TYR A 12 1.07 0.27 0.50
C TYR A 12 0.09 -0.13 1.60
N LYS A 13 -0.08 0.74 2.60
CA LYS A 13 -1.05 0.51 3.68
C LYS A 13 -2.48 0.32 3.15
N HIS A 14 -2.89 1.14 2.19
CA HIS A 14 -4.22 0.99 1.57
C HIS A 14 -4.37 -0.32 0.81
N PHE A 15 -3.31 -0.79 0.12
CA PHE A 15 -3.34 -2.09 -0.56
C PHE A 15 -3.35 -3.25 0.42
N SER A 16 -2.60 -3.19 1.52
CA SER A 16 -2.66 -4.19 2.60
C SER A 16 -4.06 -4.29 3.22
N GLU A 17 -4.72 -3.14 3.50
CA GLU A 17 -6.06 -3.14 4.11
C GLU A 17 -7.19 -3.58 3.17
N LYS A 18 -7.18 -3.15 1.90
CA LYS A 18 -8.32 -3.35 0.97
C LYS A 18 -8.04 -4.25 -0.22
N GLY A 19 -6.78 -4.49 -0.57
CA GLY A 19 -6.37 -5.27 -1.74
C GLY A 19 -6.70 -4.66 -3.12
N ALA A 20 -7.42 -3.54 -3.17
CA ALA A 20 -7.84 -2.91 -4.42
C ALA A 20 -7.82 -1.38 -4.35
N LEU A 21 -7.66 -0.74 -5.50
CA LEU A 21 -7.66 0.72 -5.65
C LEU A 21 -8.34 1.15 -6.95
N LEU A 22 -9.15 2.19 -6.86
CA LEU A 22 -9.79 2.84 -8.00
C LEU A 22 -9.10 4.17 -8.33
N ILE A 23 -8.78 4.38 -9.60
CA ILE A 23 -8.21 5.63 -10.11
C ILE A 23 -9.03 6.12 -11.32
N PHE A 24 -9.41 7.39 -11.30
CA PHE A 24 -10.06 8.04 -12.44
C PHE A 24 -9.01 8.59 -13.41
N ASP A 25 -9.30 8.55 -14.71
CA ASP A 25 -8.41 9.10 -15.75
C ASP A 25 -8.50 10.63 -15.87
N LYS A 26 -8.38 11.31 -14.73
CA LYS A 26 -8.32 12.76 -14.64
C LYS A 26 -6.98 13.16 -14.06
N GLN A 27 -6.07 13.60 -14.92
CA GLN A 27 -4.64 13.72 -14.59
C GLN A 27 -4.32 14.78 -13.51
N HIS A 28 -5.07 15.88 -13.48
CA HIS A 28 -4.82 16.99 -12.56
C HIS A 28 -5.56 16.87 -11.23
N GLU A 29 -6.51 15.95 -11.13
CA GLU A 29 -7.26 15.75 -9.89
C GLU A 29 -6.48 14.86 -8.91
N SER A 30 -6.70 15.12 -7.62
CA SER A 30 -6.25 14.23 -6.55
C SER A 30 -7.24 13.09 -6.37
N ASN A 31 -6.73 11.88 -6.15
CA ASN A 31 -7.56 10.74 -5.78
C ASN A 31 -8.28 11.04 -4.46
N LYS A 32 -9.60 10.83 -4.42
CA LYS A 32 -10.44 11.08 -3.22
C LYS A 32 -10.01 10.28 -1.99
N ILE A 33 -9.46 9.08 -2.19
CA ILE A 33 -9.13 8.15 -1.11
C ILE A 33 -7.76 8.49 -0.51
N LEU A 34 -6.76 8.67 -1.38
CA LEU A 34 -5.37 8.83 -0.95
C LEU A 34 -4.94 10.30 -0.84
N ASN A 35 -5.69 11.22 -1.45
CA ASN A 35 -5.33 12.63 -1.65
C ASN A 35 -3.98 12.81 -2.36
N ILE A 36 -3.74 11.98 -3.37
CA ILE A 36 -2.53 11.98 -4.19
C ILE A 36 -2.93 12.29 -5.63
N ASN A 37 -2.16 13.12 -6.33
CA ASN A 37 -2.40 13.43 -7.73
C ASN A 37 -2.41 12.16 -8.60
N ASN A 38 -3.47 12.00 -9.42
CA ASN A 38 -3.70 10.79 -10.22
C ASN A 38 -2.59 10.51 -11.24
N LYS A 39 -1.98 11.54 -11.86
CA LYS A 39 -0.86 11.36 -12.80
C LYS A 39 0.35 10.72 -12.12
N LYS A 40 0.69 11.17 -10.91
CA LYS A 40 1.79 10.59 -10.12
C LYS A 40 1.46 9.17 -9.65
N LEU A 41 0.22 8.97 -9.21
CA LEU A 41 -0.25 7.67 -8.72
C LEU A 41 -0.24 6.62 -9.84
N ARG A 42 -0.70 6.97 -11.04
CA ARG A 42 -0.71 6.08 -12.22
C ARG A 42 0.70 5.66 -12.63
N SER A 43 1.65 6.60 -12.65
CA SER A 43 3.05 6.28 -12.94
C SER A 43 3.67 5.33 -11.91
N PHE A 44 3.29 5.44 -10.64
CA PHE A 44 3.79 4.55 -9.59
C PHE A 44 3.20 3.15 -9.68
N ILE A 45 1.91 3.06 -10.00
CA ILE A 45 1.23 1.78 -10.19
C ILE A 45 1.75 1.04 -11.42
N GLN A 46 2.11 1.76 -12.49
CA GLN A 46 2.78 1.15 -13.62
C GLN A 46 4.06 0.43 -13.17
N SER A 47 4.88 1.05 -12.31
CA SER A 47 6.08 0.40 -11.76
C SER A 47 5.77 -0.82 -10.88
N LEU A 48 4.67 -0.81 -10.13
CA LEU A 48 4.23 -1.99 -9.35
C LEU A 48 3.71 -3.11 -10.25
N LYS A 49 3.04 -2.76 -11.35
CA LYS A 49 2.54 -3.69 -12.36
C LYS A 49 3.69 -4.38 -13.10
N ASP A 50 4.72 -3.62 -13.47
CA ASP A 50 5.91 -4.16 -14.14
C ASP A 50 6.65 -5.18 -13.26
N ARG A 51 6.53 -5.07 -11.93
CA ARG A 51 7.05 -6.06 -10.95
C ARG A 51 6.12 -7.25 -10.71
N GLY A 52 4.91 -7.22 -11.26
CA GLY A 52 3.91 -8.29 -11.09
C GLY A 52 3.11 -8.23 -9.78
N TYR A 53 3.27 -7.17 -8.96
CA TYR A 53 2.57 -7.06 -7.67
C TYR A 53 1.09 -6.69 -7.82
N VAL A 54 0.73 -5.98 -8.88
CA VAL A 54 -0.65 -5.54 -9.13
C VAL A 54 -1.08 -5.86 -10.57
N LYS A 55 -2.38 -6.13 -10.73
CA LYS A 55 -3.05 -6.23 -12.03
C LYS A 55 -3.93 -5.00 -12.24
N GLU A 56 -3.87 -4.44 -13.44
CA GLU A 56 -4.62 -3.26 -13.82
C GLU A 56 -5.66 -3.63 -14.89
N TYR A 57 -6.90 -3.19 -14.68
CA TYR A 57 -7.97 -3.25 -15.66
C TYR A 57 -8.46 -1.84 -15.95
N TYR A 58 -8.50 -1.45 -17.23
CA TYR A 58 -8.93 -0.12 -17.63
C TYR A 58 -10.25 -0.20 -18.41
N VAL A 59 -11.31 0.34 -17.82
CA VAL A 59 -12.67 0.35 -18.39
C VAL A 59 -13.32 1.69 -18.07
N TRP A 60 -14.01 2.29 -19.05
CA TRP A 60 -14.79 3.52 -18.90
C TRP A 60 -14.05 4.68 -18.18
N GLN A 61 -12.82 4.96 -18.63
CA GLN A 61 -11.97 6.01 -18.05
C GLN A 61 -11.65 5.81 -16.56
N GLN A 62 -11.72 4.56 -16.09
CA GLN A 62 -11.37 4.14 -14.74
C GLN A 62 -10.33 3.03 -14.80
N ALA A 63 -9.30 3.16 -13.99
CA ALA A 63 -8.31 2.11 -13.74
C ALA A 63 -8.65 1.41 -12.42
N TYR A 64 -8.99 0.14 -12.52
CA TYR A 64 -9.19 -0.77 -11.41
C TYR A 64 -7.88 -1.52 -11.18
N ILE A 65 -7.33 -1.37 -9.98
CA ILE A 65 -6.07 -2.00 -9.61
C ILE A 65 -6.35 -3.02 -8.53
N LEU A 66 -5.97 -4.27 -8.81
CA LEU A 66 -6.11 -5.39 -7.91
C LEU A 66 -4.72 -5.87 -7.51
N ALA A 67 -4.49 -6.02 -6.20
CA ALA A 67 -3.28 -6.65 -5.70
C ALA A 67 -3.27 -8.14 -6.05
N THR A 68 -2.10 -8.66 -6.37
CA THR A 68 -1.85 -10.11 -6.46
C THR A 68 -1.41 -10.63 -5.10
N ASN A 69 -1.41 -11.96 -4.91
CA ASN A 69 -0.95 -12.56 -3.65
C ASN A 69 0.49 -12.15 -3.31
N SER A 70 1.40 -12.20 -4.30
CA SER A 70 2.78 -11.74 -4.13
C SER A 70 2.87 -10.23 -3.82
N GLY A 71 1.96 -9.43 -4.38
CA GLY A 71 1.86 -8.02 -4.04
C GLY A 71 1.41 -7.78 -2.61
N MET A 72 0.44 -8.55 -2.11
CA MET A 72 -0.03 -8.45 -0.72
C MET A 72 1.09 -8.75 0.27
N GLU A 73 1.83 -9.83 0.06
CA GLU A 73 3.02 -10.17 0.87
C GLU A 73 4.03 -9.02 0.90
N PHE A 74 4.35 -8.46 -0.28
CA PHE A 74 5.25 -7.30 -0.37
C PHE A 74 4.73 -6.07 0.37
N PHE A 75 3.43 -5.77 0.27
CA PHE A 75 2.85 -4.61 0.95
C PHE A 75 2.83 -4.79 2.47
N ASP A 76 2.62 -6.00 2.95
CA ASP A 76 2.66 -6.31 4.38
C ASP A 76 4.09 -6.21 4.93
N GLU A 77 5.09 -6.73 4.22
CA GLU A 77 6.49 -6.60 4.60
C GLU A 77 6.95 -5.13 4.68
N GLU A 78 6.59 -4.31 3.68
CA GLU A 78 6.93 -2.89 3.65
C GLU A 78 6.16 -2.05 4.68
N THR A 79 4.97 -2.51 5.11
CA THR A 79 4.16 -1.83 6.12
C THR A 79 4.51 -2.30 7.53
N ARG A 80 5.17 -3.45 7.69
CA ARG A 80 5.57 -4.00 8.98
C ARG A 80 6.62 -3.08 9.61
N ILE A 81 6.23 -2.47 10.73
CA ILE A 81 7.18 -1.79 11.61
C ILE A 81 8.00 -2.89 12.29
N PRO A 82 9.35 -2.89 12.21
CA PRO A 82 10.14 -3.90 12.89
C PRO A 82 9.86 -3.85 14.40
N ASP A 83 9.41 -4.99 14.90
CA ASP A 83 8.91 -5.31 16.24
C ASP A 83 9.93 -5.09 17.38
N LYS A 84 10.45 -3.86 17.54
CA LYS A 84 11.13 -3.49 18.80
C LYS A 84 10.13 -3.25 19.95
N LEU A 85 8.83 -3.18 19.68
CA LEU A 85 7.80 -3.03 20.72
C LEU A 85 7.25 -4.39 21.21
N ASP A 86 7.11 -5.36 20.31
CA ASP A 86 6.56 -6.70 20.62
C ASP A 86 7.50 -7.56 21.47
N GLU A 87 8.82 -7.34 21.42
CA GLU A 87 9.74 -7.97 22.37
C GLU A 87 9.51 -7.46 23.80
N GLY A 88 9.20 -6.17 23.97
CA GLY A 88 8.91 -5.59 25.29
C GLY A 88 7.63 -6.17 25.91
N ILE A 89 6.56 -6.27 25.13
CA ILE A 89 5.26 -6.81 25.58
C ILE A 89 5.41 -8.29 25.97
N LYS A 90 6.15 -9.09 25.18
CA LYS A 90 6.42 -10.50 25.52
C LYS A 90 7.26 -10.67 26.79
N ILE A 91 8.22 -9.78 27.04
CA ILE A 91 9.04 -9.79 28.26
C ILE A 91 8.19 -9.45 29.49
N GLU A 92 7.32 -8.44 29.42
CA GLU A 92 6.40 -8.10 30.51
C GLU A 92 5.42 -9.25 30.83
N GLU A 93 4.85 -9.90 29.82
CA GLU A 93 3.98 -11.07 30.01
C GLU A 93 4.70 -12.28 30.60
N MET A 94 6.00 -12.45 30.33
CA MET A 94 6.83 -13.50 30.95
C MET A 94 7.10 -13.22 32.43
N HIS A 95 7.32 -11.96 32.82
CA HIS A 95 7.53 -11.59 34.21
C HIS A 95 6.25 -11.69 35.05
N LEU A 96 5.09 -11.33 34.50
CA LEU A 96 3.79 -11.42 35.17
C LEU A 96 3.29 -12.85 35.40
N LYS A 97 3.79 -13.83 34.63
CA LYS A 97 3.50 -15.26 34.83
C LYS A 97 4.47 -15.96 35.77
N ALA A 98 5.56 -15.28 36.16
CA ALA A 98 6.60 -15.81 37.03
C ALA A 98 6.45 -15.36 38.50
N GLU A 99 5.55 -14.41 38.78
CA GLU A 99 5.05 -14.04 40.12
C GLU A 99 3.77 -14.81 40.48
#